data_AF-A0A7V8XVL3-F1
#
_entry.id   AF-A0A7V8XVL3-F1
#
_cell.length_a   1.000
_cell.length_b   1.000
_cell.length_c   1.000
_cell.angle_alpha   90.00
_cell.angle_beta   90.00
_cell.angle_gamma   90.00
#
_symmetry.space_group_name_H-M   'P 1'
#
loop_
_entity.id
_entity.type
_entity.pdbx_description
1 polymer ?
#
loop_
_entity_poly.entity_id
_entity_poly.type
_entity_poly.pdbx_seq_one_letter_code
_entity_poly.pdbx_strand_id
1 'polypeptide(L)'
;ADLTLEQRQTLLLELAHAATVIPSVRRFRAGKRIRHGFPGYEQIMPVDFQYAALMEFDDRAGLEQYLRHPAHAAIGSHFTASAVRALAYDFQMTDAADGTPADFIALE
;
A
#
# COMPACT_ATOMS: atom_id res chain seq x y z
N ALA A 1 -3.66 1.91 20.48
CA ALA A 1 -4.94 1.24 20.79
C ALA A 1 -5.57 0.80 19.48
N ASP A 2 -6.35 -0.28 19.47
CA ASP A 2 -7.01 -0.71 18.24
C ASP A 2 -8.09 0.32 17.83
N LEU A 3 -8.27 0.53 16.53
CA LEU A 3 -9.26 1.49 16.03
C LEU A 3 -10.68 0.97 16.26
N THR A 4 -11.57 1.85 16.70
CA THR A 4 -13.02 1.60 16.72
C THR A 4 -13.56 1.39 15.30
N LEU A 5 -14.75 0.81 15.19
CA LEU A 5 -15.42 0.62 13.89
C LEU A 5 -15.58 1.94 13.12
N GLU A 6 -15.99 3.00 13.82
CA GLU A 6 -16.20 4.34 13.26
C GLU A 6 -14.89 4.96 12.76
N GLN A 7 -13.80 4.81 13.51
CA GLN A 7 -12.48 5.26 13.07
C GLN A 7 -11.99 4.49 11.84
N ARG A 8 -12.25 3.18 11.76
CA ARG A 8 -11.92 2.37 10.58
C ARG A 8 -12.72 2.80 9.35
N GLN A 9 -14.01 3.09 9.53
CA GLN A 9 -14.87 3.60 8.46
C GLN A 9 -14.42 4.97 7.96
N THR A 10 -14.10 5.88 8.89
CA THR A 10 -13.58 7.22 8.55
C THR A 10 -12.29 7.11 7.76
N LEU A 11 -11.34 6.31 8.22
CA LEU A 11 -10.06 6.08 7.54
C LEU A 11 -10.27 5.50 6.13
N LEU A 12 -11.20 4.56 5.97
CA LEU A 12 -11.52 4.00 4.65
C LEU A 12 -12.12 5.05 3.70
N LEU A 13 -13.00 5.91 4.20
CA LEU A 13 -13.61 6.99 3.42
C LEU A 13 -12.59 8.06 3.02
N GLU A 14 -11.67 8.43 3.90
CA GLU A 14 -10.58 9.37 3.62
C GLU A 14 -9.61 8.81 2.57
N LEU A 15 -9.25 7.54 2.67
CA LEU A 15 -8.44 6.85 1.67
C LEU A 15 -9.13 6.82 0.30
N ALA A 16 -10.42 6.47 0.28
CA ALA A 16 -11.21 6.46 -0.95
C ALA A 16 -11.32 7.87 -1.55
N HIS A 17 -11.51 8.90 -0.72
CA HIS A 17 -11.56 10.27 -1.17
C HIS A 17 -10.22 10.73 -1.77
N ALA A 18 -9.10 10.48 -1.09
CA ALA A 18 -7.77 10.80 -1.60
C ALA A 18 -7.49 10.15 -2.96
N ALA A 19 -7.92 8.90 -3.14
CA ALA A 19 -7.82 8.19 -4.42
C ALA A 19 -8.63 8.85 -5.55
N THR A 20 -9.64 9.65 -5.23
CA THR A 20 -10.47 10.36 -6.24
C THR A 20 -10.03 11.80 -6.50
N VAL A 21 -9.43 12.47 -5.51
CA VAL A 21 -9.04 13.88 -5.65
C VAL A 21 -7.60 14.08 -6.08
N ILE A 22 -6.75 13.07 -5.94
CA ILE A 22 -5.34 13.12 -6.37
C ILE A 22 -5.28 12.54 -7.79
N PRO A 23 -5.16 13.36 -8.84
CA PRO A 23 -5.34 12.89 -10.21
C PRO A 23 -4.30 11.86 -10.65
N SER A 24 -3.11 11.86 -10.02
CA SER A 24 -2.04 10.90 -10.32
C SER A 24 -2.28 9.49 -9.80
N VAL A 25 -3.24 9.30 -8.89
CA VAL A 25 -3.62 7.96 -8.39
C VAL A 25 -4.46 7.28 -9.46
N ARG A 26 -3.86 6.31 -10.17
CA ARG A 26 -4.56 5.50 -11.17
C ARG A 26 -5.45 4.45 -10.52
N ARG A 27 -4.97 3.84 -9.43
CA ARG A 27 -5.72 2.82 -8.69
C ARG A 27 -5.34 2.82 -7.22
N PHE A 28 -6.34 2.65 -6.35
CA PHE A 28 -6.14 2.38 -4.92
C PHE A 28 -6.91 1.11 -4.56
N ARG A 29 -6.23 0.13 -3.97
CA ARG A 29 -6.86 -1.05 -3.36
C ARG A 29 -6.41 -1.23 -1.91
N ALA A 30 -7.30 -1.73 -1.06
CA ALA A 30 -6.98 -2.13 0.31
C ALA A 30 -7.47 -3.57 0.54
N GLY A 31 -6.79 -4.31 1.41
CA GLY A 31 -7.10 -5.71 1.67
C GLY A 31 -6.69 -6.19 3.06
N LYS A 32 -7.30 -7.28 3.49
CA LYS A 32 -6.93 -8.04 4.67
C LYS A 32 -6.11 -9.27 4.26
N ARG A 33 -5.04 -9.56 4.99
CA ARG A 33 -4.22 -10.75 4.77
C ARG A 33 -5.08 -12.02 4.90
N ILE A 34 -4.86 -12.96 3.99
CA ILE A 34 -5.39 -14.32 4.07
C ILE A 34 -4.24 -15.26 4.43
N ARG A 35 -4.51 -16.24 5.29
CA ARG A 35 -3.61 -17.36 5.58
C ARG A 35 -4.17 -18.61 4.92
N HIS A 36 -3.32 -19.29 4.18
CA HIS A 36 -3.65 -20.49 3.42
C HIS A 36 -2.99 -21.75 4.00
N GLY A 37 -2.00 -21.61 4.90
CA GLY A 37 -1.37 -22.72 5.62
C GLY A 37 -0.38 -23.57 4.80
N PHE A 38 -0.06 -23.16 3.56
CA PHE A 38 0.93 -23.87 2.75
C PHE A 38 2.36 -23.59 3.24
N PRO A 39 3.28 -24.58 3.15
CA PRO A 39 4.66 -24.40 3.57
C PRO A 39 5.38 -23.30 2.78
N GLY A 40 6.27 -22.56 3.45
CA GLY A 40 7.22 -21.62 2.85
C GLY A 40 6.73 -20.19 2.66
N TYR A 41 5.42 -19.91 2.72
CA TYR A 41 4.90 -18.56 2.53
C TYR A 41 4.75 -17.80 3.84
N GLU A 42 4.12 -18.43 4.83
CA GLU A 42 3.76 -17.75 6.08
C GLU A 42 4.91 -17.80 7.10
N GLN A 43 5.71 -18.86 7.07
CA GLN A 43 6.75 -19.14 8.06
C GLN A 43 8.00 -18.26 7.90
N ILE A 44 8.22 -17.69 6.71
CA ILE A 44 9.38 -16.85 6.41
C ILE A 44 9.13 -15.37 6.70
N MET A 45 7.90 -14.99 7.10
CA MET A 45 7.53 -13.60 7.33
C MET A 45 7.97 -13.16 8.74
N PRO A 46 8.93 -12.23 8.89
CA PRO A 46 9.41 -11.80 10.21
C PRO A 46 8.39 -10.93 10.95
N VAL A 47 7.46 -10.31 10.22
CA VAL A 47 6.40 -9.47 10.77
C VAL A 47 5.06 -9.85 10.14
N ASP A 48 4.03 -9.95 10.98
CA ASP A 48 2.70 -10.39 10.59
C ASP A 48 1.77 -9.19 10.27
N PHE A 49 1.99 -8.55 9.12
CA PHE A 49 1.13 -7.46 8.66
C PHE A 49 -0.27 -7.97 8.26
N GLN A 50 -1.32 -7.47 8.94
CA GLN A 50 -2.70 -7.95 8.75
C GLN A 50 -3.44 -7.29 7.59
N TYR A 51 -2.95 -6.14 7.13
CA TYR A 51 -3.62 -5.31 6.15
C TYR A 51 -2.61 -4.81 5.12
N ALA A 52 -3.08 -4.57 3.91
CA ALA A 52 -2.29 -4.01 2.82
C ALA A 52 -3.07 -2.88 2.14
N ALA A 53 -2.33 -1.87 1.69
CA ALA A 53 -2.80 -0.88 0.73
C ALA A 53 -1.87 -0.96 -0.50
N LEU A 54 -2.46 -0.94 -1.68
CA LEU A 54 -1.75 -0.94 -2.96
C LEU A 54 -2.22 0.25 -3.78
N MET A 55 -1.27 1.07 -4.21
CA MET A 55 -1.52 2.24 -5.03
C MET A 55 -0.72 2.13 -6.32
N GLU A 56 -1.37 2.46 -7.44
CA GLU A 56 -0.77 2.49 -8.76
C GLU A 56 -0.80 3.93 -9.28
N PHE A 57 0.31 4.35 -9.87
CA PHE A 57 0.52 5.66 -10.49
C PHE A 57 0.98 5.44 -11.92
N ASP A 58 0.74 6.41 -12.80
CA ASP A 58 1.21 6.32 -14.18
C ASP A 58 2.75 6.39 -14.28
N ASP A 59 3.36 7.18 -13.39
CA ASP A 59 4.81 7.32 -13.31
C ASP A 59 5.27 7.79 -11.91
N ARG A 60 6.60 7.93 -11.77
CA ARG A 60 7.23 8.43 -10.55
C ARG A 60 6.81 9.85 -10.18
N ALA A 61 6.59 10.73 -11.15
CA ALA A 61 6.17 12.11 -10.86
C ALA A 61 4.77 12.11 -10.22
N GLY A 62 3.89 11.21 -10.66
CA GLY A 62 2.58 10.98 -10.07
C GLY A 62 2.65 10.50 -8.61
N LEU A 63 3.55 9.58 -8.30
CA LEU A 63 3.84 9.16 -6.92
C LEU A 63 4.34 10.35 -6.08
N GLU A 64 5.30 11.12 -6.58
CA GLU A 64 5.85 12.27 -5.86
C GLU A 64 4.80 13.36 -5.61
N GLN A 65 3.88 13.58 -6.56
CA GLN A 65 2.74 14.47 -6.37
C GLN A 65 1.82 13.98 -5.25
N TYR A 66 1.49 12.68 -5.23
CA TYR A 66 0.68 12.08 -4.18
C TYR A 66 1.34 12.24 -2.81
N LEU A 67 2.63 11.93 -2.68
CA LEU A 67 3.35 12.01 -1.41
C LEU A 67 3.39 13.43 -0.84
N ARG A 68 3.41 14.46 -1.69
CA ARG A 68 3.38 15.88 -1.30
C ARG A 68 1.98 16.43 -1.09
N HIS A 69 0.93 15.70 -1.44
CA HIS A 69 -0.44 16.19 -1.38
C HIS A 69 -0.93 16.30 0.07
N PRO A 70 -1.65 17.36 0.47
CA PRO A 70 -2.16 17.51 1.84
C PRO A 70 -3.03 16.33 2.31
N ALA A 71 -3.81 15.74 1.41
CA ALA A 71 -4.62 14.56 1.74
C ALA A 71 -3.77 13.34 2.12
N HIS A 72 -2.58 13.18 1.52
CA HIS A 72 -1.65 12.11 1.92
C HIS A 72 -1.11 12.34 3.34
N ALA A 73 -0.77 13.58 3.70
CA ALA A 73 -0.30 13.89 5.06
C ALA A 73 -1.36 13.55 6.13
N ALA A 74 -2.64 13.83 5.85
CA ALA A 74 -3.75 13.46 6.72
C ALA A 74 -3.84 11.93 6.90
N ILE A 75 -3.79 11.18 5.79
CA ILE A 75 -3.80 9.71 5.79
C ILE A 75 -2.60 9.15 6.57
N GLY A 76 -1.40 9.66 6.32
CA GLY A 76 -0.17 9.21 6.97
C GLY A 76 -0.25 9.35 8.49
N SER A 77 -0.83 10.45 8.98
CA SER A 77 -1.02 10.66 10.42
C SER A 77 -1.90 9.58 11.06
N HIS A 78 -2.98 9.17 10.39
CA HIS A 78 -3.86 8.11 10.86
C HIS A 78 -3.22 6.72 10.74
N PHE A 79 -2.50 6.45 9.66
CA PHE A 79 -1.82 5.18 9.43
C PHE A 79 -0.72 4.93 10.48
N THR A 80 0.12 5.92 10.77
CA THR A 80 1.20 5.81 11.77
C THR A 80 0.65 5.79 13.20
N ALA A 81 -0.42 6.52 13.51
CA ALA A 81 -0.99 6.54 14.86
C ALA A 81 -1.76 5.26 15.22
N SER A 82 -2.31 4.57 14.22
CA SER A 82 -3.12 3.36 14.41
C SER A 82 -2.36 2.06 14.23
N ALA A 83 -1.31 2.06 13.43
CA ALA A 83 -0.52 0.86 13.16
C ALA A 83 0.50 0.62 14.28
N VAL A 84 0.44 -0.57 14.90
CA VAL A 84 1.52 -1.04 15.80
C VAL A 84 2.84 -1.15 15.03
N ARG A 85 2.77 -1.49 13.74
CA ARG A 85 3.88 -1.48 12.79
C ARG A 85 3.36 -1.13 11.40
N ALA A 86 4.13 -0.34 10.67
CA ALA A 86 3.86 0.05 9.29
C ALA A 86 5.13 -0.13 8.45
N LEU A 87 4.96 -0.51 7.19
CA LEU A 87 6.03 -0.63 6.21
C LEU A 87 5.46 -0.28 4.84
N ALA A 88 6.20 0.53 4.08
CA ALA A 88 5.84 0.93 2.73
C ALA A 88 7.07 0.79 1.83
N TYR A 89 6.84 0.36 0.60
CA TYR A 89 7.83 0.26 -0.46
C TYR A 89 7.23 0.80 -1.74
N ASP A 90 8.06 1.47 -2.53
CA ASP A 90 7.71 1.95 -3.85
C ASP A 90 8.47 1.11 -4.89
N PHE A 91 7.74 0.55 -5.85
CA PHE A 91 8.31 -0.29 -6.89
C PHE A 91 7.97 0.28 -8.27
N GLN A 92 8.96 0.27 -9.16
CA GLN A 92 8.68 0.41 -10.58
C GLN A 92 8.26 -0.97 -11.10
N MET A 93 7.02 -1.05 -11.60
CA MET A 93 6.45 -2.30 -12.09
C MET A 93 6.65 -2.44 -13.59
N THR A 94 6.95 -3.65 -14.03
CA THR A 94 6.94 -4.04 -15.44
C THR A 94 5.95 -5.19 -15.59
N ASP A 95 5.13 -5.16 -16.63
CA ASP A 95 4.21 -6.27 -16.91
C ASP A 95 5.03 -7.53 -17.24
N ALA A 96 4.61 -8.67 -16.69
CA ALA A 96 5.33 -9.93 -16.84
C ALA A 96 5.49 -10.38 -18.30
N ALA A 97 4.59 -9.92 -19.19
CA ALA A 97 4.66 -10.18 -20.62
C ALA A 97 5.76 -9.38 -21.33
N ASP A 98 6.15 -8.23 -20.75
CA ASP A 98 7.01 -7.23 -21.40
C ASP A 98 8.40 -7.12 -20.74
N GLY A 99 8.57 -7.66 -19.54
CA GLY A 99 9.83 -7.52 -18.81
C GLY A 99 10.90 -8.53 -19.18
N THR A 100 12.13 -8.20 -18.82
CA THR A 100 13.33 -9.02 -19.05
C THR A 100 13.74 -9.75 -17.76
N PRO A 101 14.58 -10.80 -17.83
CA PRO A 101 15.09 -11.45 -16.62
C PRO A 101 15.78 -10.50 -15.63
N ALA A 102 16.41 -9.43 -16.14
CA ALA A 102 17.05 -8.40 -15.32
C ALA A 102 16.03 -7.56 -14.51
N ASP A 103 14.77 -7.50 -14.94
CA ASP A 103 13.69 -6.75 -14.27
C ASP A 103 13.02 -7.54 -13.14
N PHE A 104 13.16 -8.88 -13.12
CA PHE A 104 12.43 -9.76 -12.21
C PHE A 104 13.31 -10.54 -11.24
N ILE A 105 14.57 -10.82 -11.59
CA ILE A 105 15.47 -11.64 -10.78
C ILE A 105 16.85 -10.98 -10.75
N ALA A 106 17.02 -10.04 -9.83
CA ALA A 106 18.34 -9.81 -9.24
C ALA A 106 18.50 -10.81 -8.10
N LEU A 107 19.15 -11.95 -8.38
CA LEU A 107 19.70 -12.80 -7.32
C LEU A 107 20.92 -12.07 -6.77
N GLU A 108 20.74 -11.28 -5.71
CA GLU A 108 21.83 -10.94 -4.80
C GLU A 108 21.82 -11.88 -3.59
#